data_AF-Q2GPP2-F1
#
_entry.id   AF-Q2GPP2-F1
#
_cell.length_a   1.000
_cell.length_b   1.000
_cell.length_c   1.000
_cell.angle_alpha   90.00
_cell.angle_beta   90.00
_cell.angle_gamma   90.00
#
_symmetry.space_group_name_H-M   'P 1'
#
loop_
_entity.id
_entity.type
_entity.pdbx_description
1 polymer ?
#
loop_
_entity_poly.entity_id
_entity_poly.type
_entity_poly.pdbx_seq_one_letter_code
_entity_poly.pdbx_strand_id
1 'polypeptide(L)'
;MTGRVFQLSGSCNNYPWGKRGQQSLAAQLCRKTVKDLEIKDDEFYSEMWFGDYPDFPARVLKTGELLKDVLDKDKERLLGKKVIDELGGQLPFLPKILSIAKALPLQIHPNKELAAKLHAKDPENFTDPNHKPEIAVALSKFEVFAGFKPLSEIEPLFTLPALRSFVPSNTTQWTNQTLREVTRNILKADDTTIKQAQQHLLSTPKPDLSNAAYILDLLPRLQNQYSAQDPGSLVALTCMNFLTLQPGDALYIPADGIHAYLSGDIVECMARSNNVLNAGFCPRAERNSIDLFADTLTFRAHSKGDVVLPSAETGRSKTGRTRVYRPPMTEFDMLRVELGEGGRGMRLRGVPAFLFFRLSSFLRNVLVEGLARRGGEGEDGDGREMSEMEDVMLTNSFAVTVGGKEFMGLFADLACVHQLLGEDVGHDGTCQYWWSARDIKIGEEITVTYSAAGLTSEERQETLENVWGFKCQCSLCTAEPADLVASDDRRREVRSLQDKVIELAQHGHFHEAVEASERLFTLVELEGLTEQMGGMYEVPARLYYHIGNLEKALEYTLKTRREIDAYGVPDENGEEKVKMLKGVIERLEKEINDKRTKREESKAGS
;
A
#
# COMPACT_ATOMS: atom_id res chain seq x y z
N MET A 1 -11.32 -33.77 -23.09
CA MET A 1 -10.74 -32.51 -23.62
C MET A 1 -10.57 -31.54 -22.47
N THR A 2 -9.38 -30.96 -22.30
CA THR A 2 -9.14 -29.92 -21.28
C THR A 2 -9.92 -28.65 -21.64
N GLY A 3 -10.57 -28.01 -20.67
CA GLY A 3 -11.27 -26.73 -20.90
C GLY A 3 -10.32 -25.66 -21.47
N ARG A 4 -10.85 -24.58 -22.05
CA ARG A 4 -10.03 -23.41 -22.47
C ARG A 4 -9.65 -22.51 -21.29
N VAL A 5 -10.23 -22.75 -20.12
CA VAL A 5 -9.95 -22.08 -18.86
C VAL A 5 -9.81 -23.17 -17.81
N PHE A 6 -8.70 -23.15 -17.08
CA PHE A 6 -8.41 -24.07 -16.00
C PHE A 6 -7.50 -23.38 -14.98
N GLN A 7 -7.62 -23.80 -13.73
CA GLN A 7 -6.83 -23.23 -12.63
C GLN A 7 -5.46 -23.91 -12.57
N LEU A 8 -4.43 -23.13 -12.25
CA LEU A 8 -3.05 -23.59 -12.08
C LEU A 8 -2.63 -23.52 -10.62
N SER A 9 -1.78 -24.47 -10.21
CA SER A 9 -0.91 -24.33 -9.05
C SER A 9 0.48 -23.93 -9.55
N GLY A 10 0.99 -22.81 -9.02
CA GLY A 10 2.37 -22.39 -9.26
C GLY A 10 3.33 -23.06 -8.28
N SER A 11 4.63 -23.03 -8.60
CA SER A 11 5.67 -23.59 -7.76
C SER A 11 6.46 -22.47 -7.08
N CYS A 12 6.66 -22.60 -5.76
CA CYS A 12 7.48 -21.66 -4.99
C CYS A 12 8.94 -22.11 -4.91
N ASN A 13 9.84 -21.13 -4.77
CA ASN A 13 11.24 -21.35 -4.45
C ASN A 13 11.67 -20.56 -3.20
N ASN A 14 12.84 -20.93 -2.66
CA ASN A 14 13.31 -20.51 -1.34
C ASN A 14 14.66 -19.79 -1.40
N TYR A 15 14.89 -18.96 -2.43
CA TYR A 15 16.13 -18.20 -2.53
C TYR A 15 16.34 -17.27 -1.31
N PRO A 16 17.58 -17.11 -0.81
CA PRO A 16 17.84 -16.43 0.46
C PRO A 16 17.52 -14.93 0.48
N TRP A 17 17.19 -14.32 -0.66
CA TRP A 17 16.76 -12.92 -0.75
C TRP A 17 15.26 -12.72 -0.48
N GLY A 18 14.48 -13.81 -0.43
CA GLY A 18 13.03 -13.78 -0.27
C GLY A 18 12.56 -13.33 1.12
N LYS A 19 11.28 -12.98 1.23
CA LYS A 19 10.63 -12.80 2.54
C LYS A 19 10.47 -14.14 3.25
N ARG A 20 10.43 -14.12 4.59
CA ARG A 20 10.30 -15.33 5.40
C ARG A 20 8.85 -15.67 5.72
N GLY A 21 8.55 -16.97 5.74
CA GLY A 21 7.27 -17.51 6.19
C GLY A 21 6.04 -16.76 5.65
N GLN A 22 5.13 -16.42 6.57
CA GLN A 22 3.88 -15.73 6.26
C GLN A 22 4.06 -14.32 5.70
N GLN A 23 5.26 -13.70 5.80
CA GLN A 23 5.50 -12.39 5.22
C GLN A 23 5.61 -12.43 3.68
N SER A 24 5.86 -13.62 3.11
CA SER A 24 5.96 -13.81 1.67
C SER A 24 4.60 -13.95 1.01
N LEU A 25 4.27 -13.02 0.11
CA LEU A 25 3.09 -13.15 -0.74
C LEU A 25 3.19 -14.36 -1.66
N ALA A 26 4.37 -14.67 -2.18
CA ALA A 26 4.60 -15.87 -2.97
C ALA A 26 4.17 -17.13 -2.19
N ALA A 27 4.59 -17.26 -0.92
CA ALA A 27 4.19 -18.36 -0.05
C ALA A 27 2.68 -18.42 0.18
N GLN A 28 2.08 -17.28 0.55
CA GLN A 28 0.64 -17.18 0.81
C GLN A 28 -0.20 -17.60 -0.41
N LEU A 29 0.19 -17.16 -1.61
CA LEU A 29 -0.52 -17.53 -2.84
C LEU A 29 -0.27 -18.98 -3.23
N CYS A 30 0.95 -19.48 -3.05
CA CYS A 30 1.28 -20.86 -3.36
C CYS A 30 0.47 -21.83 -2.48
N ARG A 31 0.37 -21.57 -1.17
CA ARG A 31 -0.43 -22.37 -0.23
C ARG A 31 -1.91 -22.45 -0.61
N LYS A 32 -2.47 -21.42 -1.25
CA LYS A 32 -3.87 -21.44 -1.75
C LYS A 32 -4.09 -22.44 -2.89
N THR A 33 -3.02 -22.90 -3.53
CA THR A 33 -3.08 -23.82 -4.68
C THR A 33 -2.31 -25.12 -4.48
N VAL A 34 -1.53 -25.24 -3.41
CA VAL A 34 -0.77 -26.45 -3.06
C VAL A 34 -1.24 -26.89 -1.67
N LYS A 35 -2.08 -27.93 -1.63
CA LYS A 35 -2.81 -28.33 -0.41
C LYS A 35 -1.89 -28.68 0.77
N ASP A 36 -0.76 -29.30 0.49
CA ASP A 36 0.16 -29.82 1.51
C ASP A 36 1.35 -28.88 1.76
N LEU A 37 1.29 -27.64 1.24
CA LEU A 37 2.34 -26.65 1.50
C LEU A 37 2.15 -26.03 2.88
N GLU A 38 2.95 -26.50 3.83
CA GLU A 38 3.16 -25.82 5.10
C GLU A 38 4.12 -24.64 4.91
N ILE A 39 3.70 -23.45 5.34
CA ILE A 39 4.56 -22.26 5.34
C ILE A 39 5.32 -22.25 6.66
N LYS A 40 6.64 -22.40 6.60
CA LYS A 40 7.50 -22.36 7.78
C LYS A 40 8.05 -20.95 8.00
N ASP A 41 7.98 -20.47 9.24
CA ASP A 41 8.30 -19.08 9.56
C ASP A 41 9.78 -18.72 9.40
N ASP A 42 10.68 -19.70 9.49
CA ASP A 42 12.12 -19.54 9.37
C ASP A 42 12.65 -19.69 7.92
N GLU A 43 11.88 -20.30 7.03
CA GLU A 43 12.24 -20.49 5.62
C GLU A 43 11.96 -19.23 4.77
N PHE A 44 12.80 -19.02 3.75
CA PHE A 44 12.61 -17.98 2.75
C PHE A 44 11.64 -18.45 1.67
N TYR A 45 10.79 -17.56 1.17
CA TYR A 45 9.92 -17.82 0.01
C TYR A 45 9.97 -16.62 -0.91
N SER A 46 10.50 -16.82 -2.12
CA SER A 46 11.11 -15.72 -2.90
C SER A 46 10.35 -15.49 -4.18
N GLU A 47 10.12 -16.54 -4.96
CA GLU A 47 9.30 -16.49 -6.16
C GLU A 47 8.20 -17.55 -6.15
N MET A 48 7.12 -17.30 -6.86
CA MET A 48 6.13 -18.28 -7.28
C MET A 48 5.97 -18.23 -8.80
N TRP A 49 6.28 -19.33 -9.48
CA TRP A 49 6.35 -19.42 -10.94
C TRP A 49 5.07 -19.99 -11.54
N PHE A 50 4.67 -19.45 -12.70
CA PHE A 50 3.47 -19.87 -13.41
C PHE A 50 3.76 -20.08 -14.90
N GLY A 51 4.48 -21.14 -15.25
CA GLY A 51 4.85 -21.40 -16.63
C GLY A 51 5.08 -22.88 -16.96
N ASP A 52 5.49 -23.13 -18.20
CA ASP A 52 5.87 -24.43 -18.75
C ASP A 52 7.40 -24.65 -18.71
N TYR A 53 8.09 -23.94 -17.81
CA TYR A 53 9.52 -24.13 -17.58
C TYR A 53 9.78 -25.47 -16.85
N PRO A 54 10.93 -26.11 -17.12
CA PRO A 54 11.36 -27.30 -16.36
C PRO A 54 11.56 -26.98 -14.88
N ASP A 55 12.14 -25.81 -14.59
CA ASP A 55 12.32 -25.31 -13.23
C ASP A 55 11.02 -24.72 -12.71
N PHE A 56 10.65 -25.10 -11.49
CA PHE A 56 9.44 -24.65 -10.79
C PHE A 56 8.18 -24.68 -11.69
N PRO A 57 7.82 -25.84 -12.25
CA PRO A 57 6.77 -25.92 -13.26
C PRO A 57 5.40 -25.61 -12.67
N ALA A 58 4.52 -24.99 -13.47
CA ALA A 58 3.11 -24.92 -13.14
C ALA A 58 2.39 -26.24 -13.42
N ARG A 59 1.34 -26.52 -12.66
CA ARG A 59 0.47 -27.69 -12.85
C ARG A 59 -0.98 -27.28 -12.93
N VAL A 60 -1.79 -28.05 -13.63
CA VAL A 60 -3.25 -27.90 -13.58
C VAL A 60 -3.73 -28.35 -12.20
N LEU A 61 -4.33 -27.44 -11.43
CA LEU A 61 -4.66 -27.67 -10.03
C LEU A 61 -5.52 -28.92 -9.80
N LYS A 62 -6.48 -29.18 -10.70
CA LYS A 62 -7.41 -30.30 -10.58
C LYS A 62 -6.75 -31.66 -10.82
N THR A 63 -5.77 -31.73 -11.72
CA THR A 63 -5.20 -33.00 -12.21
C THR A 63 -3.77 -33.24 -11.75
N GLY A 64 -3.05 -32.19 -11.31
CA GLY A 64 -1.61 -32.24 -11.02
C GLY A 64 -0.71 -32.33 -12.26
N GLU A 65 -1.31 -32.38 -13.46
CA GLU A 65 -0.60 -32.49 -14.74
C GLU A 65 0.24 -31.25 -15.00
N LEU A 66 1.46 -31.42 -15.52
CA LEU A 66 2.33 -30.30 -15.87
C LEU A 66 1.69 -29.43 -16.95
N LEU A 67 1.78 -28.11 -16.81
CA LEU A 67 1.26 -27.18 -17.80
C LEU A 67 1.91 -27.42 -19.18
N LYS A 68 3.21 -27.76 -19.20
CA LYS A 68 3.92 -28.13 -20.42
C LYS A 68 3.21 -29.26 -21.18
N ASP A 69 2.84 -30.34 -20.50
CA ASP A 69 2.21 -31.50 -21.12
C ASP A 69 0.81 -31.16 -21.66
N VAL A 70 0.07 -30.32 -20.92
CA VAL A 70 -1.25 -29.82 -21.35
C VAL A 70 -1.14 -28.94 -22.60
N LEU A 71 -0.13 -28.07 -22.67
CA LEU A 71 0.14 -27.24 -23.84
C LEU A 71 0.57 -28.09 -25.04
N ASP A 72 1.43 -29.08 -24.85
CA ASP A 72 1.90 -29.94 -25.95
C ASP A 72 0.79 -30.81 -26.54
N LYS A 73 -0.18 -31.26 -25.72
CA LYS A 73 -1.35 -32.04 -26.18
C LYS A 73 -2.34 -31.22 -27.03
N ASP A 74 -2.33 -29.89 -26.92
CA ASP A 74 -3.36 -29.03 -27.53
C ASP A 74 -2.80 -27.65 -27.94
N LYS A 75 -1.63 -27.69 -28.57
CA LYS A 75 -0.76 -26.53 -28.81
C LYS A 75 -1.43 -25.42 -29.63
N GLU A 76 -2.05 -25.78 -30.76
CA GLU A 76 -2.71 -24.81 -31.63
C GLU A 76 -3.87 -24.10 -30.93
N ARG A 77 -4.65 -24.81 -30.11
CA ARG A 77 -5.79 -24.22 -29.41
C ARG A 77 -5.38 -23.36 -28.22
N LEU A 78 -4.34 -23.75 -27.48
CA LEU A 78 -3.94 -23.09 -26.23
C LEU A 78 -2.89 -21.99 -26.45
N LEU A 79 -1.91 -22.18 -27.33
CA LEU A 79 -0.89 -21.17 -27.66
C LEU A 79 -1.28 -20.29 -28.86
N GLY A 80 -2.03 -20.85 -29.80
CA GLY A 80 -2.39 -20.16 -31.03
C GLY A 80 -1.27 -20.15 -32.07
N LYS A 81 -1.66 -19.91 -33.32
CA LYS A 81 -0.77 -20.02 -34.49
C LYS A 81 0.41 -19.05 -34.46
N LYS A 82 0.20 -17.81 -34.00
CA LYS A 82 1.29 -16.81 -33.87
C LYS A 82 2.43 -17.32 -33.00
N VAL A 83 2.12 -17.89 -31.83
CA VAL A 83 3.15 -18.39 -30.90
C VAL A 83 3.91 -19.58 -31.49
N ILE A 84 3.21 -20.44 -32.23
CA ILE A 84 3.81 -21.60 -32.91
C ILE A 84 4.76 -21.16 -34.02
N ASP A 85 4.29 -20.28 -34.89
CA ASP A 85 5.00 -19.91 -36.12
C ASP A 85 6.13 -18.89 -35.85
N GLU A 86 5.96 -17.98 -34.88
CA GLU A 86 6.87 -16.83 -34.67
C GLU A 86 7.65 -16.89 -33.35
N LEU A 87 7.15 -17.59 -32.33
CA LEU A 87 7.71 -17.57 -30.95
C LEU A 87 8.14 -18.95 -30.44
N GLY A 88 8.41 -19.89 -31.35
CA GLY A 88 9.02 -21.18 -31.04
C GLY A 88 8.07 -22.25 -30.48
N GLY A 89 6.76 -22.02 -30.47
CA GLY A 89 5.76 -23.02 -30.07
C GLY A 89 5.83 -23.46 -28.62
N GLN A 90 6.34 -22.58 -27.75
CA GLN A 90 6.36 -22.68 -26.30
C GLN A 90 5.70 -21.43 -25.71
N LEU A 91 5.40 -21.43 -24.40
CA LEU A 91 4.90 -20.21 -23.77
C LEU A 91 5.99 -19.10 -23.85
N PRO A 92 5.69 -17.94 -24.48
CA PRO A 92 6.71 -16.95 -24.80
C PRO A 92 7.09 -16.04 -23.62
N PHE A 93 6.42 -16.21 -22.48
CA PHE A 93 6.62 -15.40 -21.28
C PHE A 93 6.53 -16.26 -20.01
N LEU A 94 7.14 -15.78 -18.94
CA LEU A 94 7.05 -16.37 -17.61
C LEU A 94 6.55 -15.33 -16.61
N PRO A 95 5.31 -15.44 -16.15
CA PRO A 95 4.83 -14.64 -15.04
C PRO A 95 5.21 -15.26 -13.70
N LYS A 96 5.58 -14.41 -12.76
CA LYS A 96 5.95 -14.77 -11.39
C LYS A 96 5.38 -13.80 -10.38
N ILE A 97 5.23 -14.27 -9.14
CA ILE A 97 5.12 -13.40 -7.98
C ILE A 97 6.46 -13.40 -7.27
N LEU A 98 7.06 -12.22 -7.07
CA LEU A 98 8.29 -12.06 -6.29
C LEU A 98 7.94 -11.44 -4.94
N SER A 99 8.55 -11.96 -3.88
CA SER A 99 8.46 -11.46 -2.51
C SER A 99 9.85 -11.17 -1.96
N ILE A 100 10.27 -9.91 -2.08
CA ILE A 100 11.65 -9.47 -1.95
C ILE A 100 11.87 -8.86 -0.57
N ALA A 101 12.84 -9.37 0.18
CA ALA A 101 13.26 -8.83 1.49
C ALA A 101 14.67 -8.23 1.46
N LYS A 102 15.51 -8.70 0.54
CA LYS A 102 16.90 -8.29 0.34
C LYS A 102 17.11 -7.93 -1.13
N ALA A 103 18.07 -7.05 -1.42
CA ALA A 103 18.37 -6.71 -2.79
C ALA A 103 18.66 -7.97 -3.62
N LEU A 104 18.24 -8.00 -4.88
CA LEU A 104 18.66 -9.01 -5.83
C LEU A 104 20.01 -8.60 -6.43
N PRO A 105 20.72 -9.54 -7.08
CA PRO A 105 21.96 -9.23 -7.78
C PRO A 105 21.82 -7.98 -8.67
N LEU A 106 22.86 -7.15 -8.68
CA LEU A 106 23.00 -6.07 -9.65
C LEU A 106 23.22 -6.71 -11.01
N GLN A 107 22.20 -6.61 -11.86
CA GLN A 107 22.08 -7.45 -13.03
C GLN A 107 21.80 -6.68 -14.31
N ILE A 108 22.17 -7.29 -15.44
CA ILE A 108 21.82 -6.88 -16.79
C ILE A 108 21.50 -8.11 -17.63
N HIS A 109 20.52 -8.00 -18.52
CA HIS A 109 20.19 -9.06 -19.48
C HIS A 109 20.80 -8.75 -20.83
N PRO A 110 21.54 -9.67 -21.47
CA PRO A 110 22.07 -9.43 -22.80
C PRO A 110 20.93 -9.26 -23.82
N ASN A 111 21.16 -8.41 -24.82
CA ASN A 111 20.27 -8.34 -25.98
C ASN A 111 20.35 -9.64 -26.81
N LYS A 112 19.43 -9.81 -27.77
CA LYS A 112 19.29 -11.07 -28.51
C LYS A 112 20.55 -11.45 -29.30
N GLU A 113 21.26 -10.48 -29.86
CA GLU A 113 22.51 -10.73 -30.60
C GLU A 113 23.62 -11.22 -29.67
N LEU A 114 23.81 -10.57 -28.53
CA LEU A 114 24.81 -10.96 -27.55
C LEU A 114 24.45 -12.29 -26.88
N ALA A 115 23.19 -12.51 -26.52
CA ALA A 115 22.71 -13.76 -25.96
C ALA A 115 23.01 -14.96 -26.88
N ALA A 116 22.75 -14.82 -28.19
CA ALA A 116 23.09 -15.86 -29.17
C ALA A 116 24.61 -16.15 -29.23
N LYS A 117 25.45 -15.12 -29.18
CA LYS A 117 26.92 -15.28 -29.15
C LYS A 117 27.39 -15.95 -27.86
N LEU A 118 26.82 -15.57 -26.72
CA LEU A 118 27.16 -16.13 -25.41
C LEU A 118 26.71 -17.58 -25.30
N HIS A 119 25.48 -17.91 -25.70
CA HIS A 119 24.98 -19.28 -25.76
C HIS A 119 25.85 -20.20 -26.63
N ALA A 120 26.26 -19.72 -27.81
CA ALA A 120 27.14 -20.50 -28.69
C ALA A 120 28.54 -20.75 -28.09
N LYS A 121 29.01 -19.88 -27.19
CA LYS A 121 30.34 -19.96 -26.57
C LYS A 121 30.32 -20.71 -25.23
N ASP A 122 29.28 -20.52 -24.44
CA ASP A 122 29.15 -21.01 -23.06
C ASP A 122 27.67 -21.39 -22.77
N PRO A 123 27.18 -22.49 -23.37
CA PRO A 123 25.77 -22.89 -23.27
C PRO A 123 25.35 -23.36 -21.87
N GLU A 124 26.31 -23.64 -20.97
CA GLU A 124 26.00 -24.03 -19.59
C GLU A 124 25.53 -22.82 -18.77
N ASN A 125 26.18 -21.66 -18.93
CA ASN A 125 25.81 -20.43 -18.21
C ASN A 125 24.78 -19.57 -18.97
N PHE A 126 24.73 -19.69 -20.30
CA PHE A 126 23.75 -19.01 -21.14
C PHE A 126 22.90 -20.06 -21.84
N THR A 127 21.81 -20.48 -21.21
CA THR A 127 21.06 -21.69 -21.60
C THR A 127 20.23 -21.55 -22.87
N ASP A 128 20.08 -20.33 -23.38
CA ASP A 128 19.26 -20.03 -24.56
C ASP A 128 19.84 -18.84 -25.35
N PRO A 129 19.56 -18.72 -26.66
CA PRO A 129 20.03 -17.60 -27.48
C PRO A 129 19.12 -16.36 -27.40
N ASN A 130 18.19 -16.29 -26.45
CA ASN A 130 17.14 -15.28 -26.42
C ASN A 130 17.47 -14.12 -25.46
N HIS A 131 16.82 -12.98 -25.68
CA HIS A 131 16.87 -11.85 -24.74
C HIS A 131 15.88 -12.03 -23.59
N LYS A 132 16.03 -11.20 -22.55
CA LYS A 132 15.18 -11.25 -21.35
C LYS A 132 14.69 -9.85 -20.93
N PRO A 133 13.86 -9.17 -21.75
CA PRO A 133 13.13 -8.00 -21.26
C PRO A 133 12.14 -8.41 -20.16
N GLU A 134 11.97 -7.54 -19.18
CA GLU A 134 11.15 -7.79 -17.99
C GLU A 134 10.19 -6.62 -17.70
N ILE A 135 9.05 -6.94 -17.10
CA ILE A 135 8.15 -5.98 -16.48
C ILE A 135 8.00 -6.38 -15.02
N ALA A 136 8.03 -5.39 -14.14
CA ALA A 136 7.55 -5.57 -12.78
C ALA A 136 6.39 -4.62 -12.50
N VAL A 137 5.29 -5.17 -12.01
CA VAL A 137 4.14 -4.40 -11.50
C VAL A 137 4.13 -4.51 -9.98
N ALA A 138 4.22 -3.38 -9.31
CA ALA A 138 4.26 -3.31 -7.86
C ALA A 138 2.97 -3.85 -7.24
N LEU A 139 3.10 -4.77 -6.29
CA LEU A 139 1.99 -5.26 -5.47
C LEU A 139 2.01 -4.63 -4.06
N SER A 140 3.18 -4.34 -3.51
CA SER A 140 3.36 -3.50 -2.33
C SER A 140 4.14 -2.24 -2.71
N LYS A 141 4.50 -1.41 -1.70
CA LYS A 141 5.63 -0.51 -1.86
C LYS A 141 6.84 -1.32 -2.35
N PHE A 142 7.41 -0.91 -3.47
CA PHE A 142 8.48 -1.63 -4.17
C PHE A 142 9.65 -0.69 -4.41
N GLU A 143 10.85 -1.10 -4.00
CA GLU A 143 12.07 -0.31 -4.15
C GLU A 143 13.00 -0.97 -5.17
N VAL A 144 13.56 -0.16 -6.07
CA VAL A 144 14.38 -0.67 -7.18
C VAL A 144 15.43 0.35 -7.59
N PHE A 145 16.61 -0.14 -8.00
CA PHE A 145 17.50 0.60 -8.88
C PHE A 145 17.27 0.15 -10.33
N ALA A 146 17.03 1.08 -11.26
CA ALA A 146 16.84 0.74 -12.67
C ALA A 146 17.30 1.88 -13.59
N GLY A 147 18.14 1.53 -14.57
CA GLY A 147 18.75 2.50 -15.48
C GLY A 147 19.76 3.43 -14.79
N PHE A 148 20.49 4.19 -15.59
CA PHE A 148 21.44 5.17 -15.08
C PHE A 148 20.76 6.51 -14.81
N LYS A 149 21.31 7.31 -13.90
CA LYS A 149 20.92 8.72 -13.74
C LYS A 149 21.42 9.55 -14.93
N PRO A 150 20.97 10.81 -15.08
CA PRO A 150 21.58 11.74 -16.00
C PRO A 150 23.04 11.98 -15.61
N LEU A 151 23.95 12.13 -16.58
CA LEU A 151 25.36 12.38 -16.30
C LEU A 151 25.57 13.64 -15.44
N SER A 152 24.72 14.65 -15.59
CA SER A 152 24.72 15.88 -14.78
C SER A 152 24.43 15.65 -13.29
N GLU A 153 23.81 14.52 -12.92
CA GLU A 153 23.60 14.11 -11.53
C GLU A 153 24.71 13.19 -11.01
N ILE A 154 25.37 12.44 -11.91
CA ILE A 154 26.44 11.50 -11.55
C ILE A 154 27.76 12.25 -11.39
N GLU A 155 28.15 13.04 -12.39
CA GLU A 155 29.46 13.70 -12.46
C GLU A 155 29.82 14.49 -11.18
N PRO A 156 28.93 15.31 -10.60
CA PRO A 156 29.24 16.04 -9.38
C PRO A 156 29.62 15.14 -8.19
N LEU A 157 29.01 13.97 -8.05
CA LEU A 157 29.34 13.03 -6.96
C LEU A 157 30.76 12.50 -7.09
N PHE A 158 31.25 12.31 -8.32
CA PHE A 158 32.59 11.82 -8.59
C PHE A 158 33.68 12.90 -8.48
N THR A 159 33.32 14.12 -8.04
CA THR A 159 34.28 15.11 -7.55
C THR A 159 34.67 14.88 -6.08
N LEU A 160 33.86 14.12 -5.34
CA LEU A 160 34.14 13.79 -3.94
C LEU A 160 35.42 12.96 -3.84
N PRO A 161 36.30 13.22 -2.85
CA PRO A 161 37.54 12.45 -2.66
C PRO A 161 37.30 10.94 -2.59
N ALA A 162 36.16 10.52 -2.04
CA ALA A 162 35.75 9.12 -1.92
C ALA A 162 35.58 8.40 -3.27
N LEU A 163 35.21 9.12 -4.33
CA LEU A 163 34.81 8.56 -5.62
C LEU A 163 35.74 8.97 -6.76
N ARG A 164 36.55 10.01 -6.57
CA ARG A 164 37.38 10.61 -7.61
C ARG A 164 38.36 9.61 -8.25
N SER A 165 38.89 8.66 -7.48
CA SER A 165 39.86 7.66 -7.96
C SER A 165 39.28 6.69 -9.00
N PHE A 166 37.95 6.53 -9.08
CA PHE A 166 37.31 5.66 -10.07
C PHE A 166 37.17 6.33 -11.45
N VAL A 167 37.38 7.64 -11.54
CA VAL A 167 37.28 8.40 -12.79
C VAL A 167 38.58 8.27 -13.58
N PRO A 168 38.56 7.91 -14.89
CA PRO A 168 39.76 7.88 -15.72
C PRO A 168 40.51 9.22 -15.72
N SER A 169 41.84 9.20 -15.58
CA SER A 169 42.67 10.39 -15.33
C SER A 169 42.56 11.50 -16.39
N ASN A 170 42.24 11.16 -17.64
CA ASN A 170 42.14 12.09 -18.77
C ASN A 170 40.69 12.54 -19.05
N THR A 171 39.77 12.35 -18.10
CA THR A 171 38.37 12.76 -18.26
C THR A 171 38.22 14.27 -18.17
N THR A 172 37.97 14.93 -19.30
CA THR A 172 37.65 16.37 -19.38
C THR A 172 36.15 16.63 -19.48
N GLN A 173 35.38 15.67 -20.02
CA GLN A 173 33.93 15.71 -20.12
C GLN A 173 33.35 14.32 -19.84
N TRP A 174 32.25 14.25 -19.09
CA TRP A 174 31.55 12.99 -18.85
C TRP A 174 30.74 12.57 -20.07
N THR A 175 30.92 11.31 -20.46
CA THR A 175 30.18 10.63 -21.53
C THR A 175 29.72 9.26 -21.03
N ASN A 176 28.89 8.58 -21.82
CA ASN A 176 28.52 7.19 -21.53
C ASN A 176 29.73 6.25 -21.54
N GLN A 177 30.80 6.57 -22.29
CA GLN A 177 32.05 5.82 -22.20
C GLN A 177 32.74 6.06 -20.86
N THR A 178 32.78 7.29 -20.37
CA THR A 178 33.31 7.61 -19.03
C THR A 178 32.55 6.84 -17.96
N LEU A 179 31.21 6.84 -18.02
CA LEU A 179 30.37 6.12 -17.06
C LEU A 179 30.58 4.60 -17.12
N ARG A 180 30.80 4.03 -18.32
CA ARG A 180 31.20 2.63 -18.49
C ARG A 180 32.51 2.32 -17.78
N GLU A 181 33.54 3.13 -18.01
CA GLU A 181 34.84 2.96 -17.36
C GLU A 181 34.74 3.13 -15.84
N VAL A 182 34.00 4.12 -15.36
CA VAL A 182 33.76 4.33 -13.92
C VAL A 182 33.07 3.11 -13.30
N THR A 183 32.01 2.60 -13.94
CA THR A 183 31.31 1.40 -13.49
C THR A 183 32.26 0.19 -13.45
N ARG A 184 33.06 0.01 -14.51
CA ARG A 184 34.09 -1.05 -14.58
C ARG A 184 35.13 -0.91 -13.48
N ASN A 185 35.64 0.30 -13.24
CA ASN A 185 36.66 0.59 -12.23
C ASN A 185 36.15 0.33 -10.81
N ILE A 186 34.92 0.73 -10.50
CA ILE A 186 34.27 0.42 -9.22
C ILE A 186 34.16 -1.10 -9.06
N LEU A 187 33.61 -1.81 -10.06
CA LEU A 187 33.38 -3.25 -9.96
C LEU A 187 34.67 -4.08 -9.92
N LYS A 188 35.79 -3.56 -10.44
CA LYS A 188 37.11 -4.21 -10.41
C LYS A 188 37.97 -3.83 -9.20
N ALA A 189 37.63 -2.78 -8.46
CA ALA A 189 38.45 -2.31 -7.36
C ALA A 189 38.53 -3.36 -6.23
N ASP A 190 39.65 -3.35 -5.52
CA ASP A 190 39.86 -4.24 -4.39
C ASP A 190 38.98 -3.86 -3.19
N ASP A 191 38.83 -4.82 -2.27
CA ASP A 191 37.98 -4.69 -1.09
C ASP A 191 38.33 -3.50 -0.19
N THR A 192 39.62 -3.15 -0.11
CA THR A 192 40.08 -2.04 0.73
C THR A 192 39.63 -0.73 0.12
N THR A 193 39.84 -0.56 -1.19
CA THR A 193 39.40 0.61 -1.94
C THR A 193 37.89 0.80 -1.85
N ILE A 194 37.10 -0.26 -2.03
CA ILE A 194 35.63 -0.19 -1.95
C ILE A 194 35.16 0.16 -0.54
N LYS A 195 35.72 -0.50 0.48
CA LYS A 195 35.35 -0.24 1.87
C LYS A 195 35.67 1.20 2.28
N GLN A 196 36.84 1.72 1.91
CA GLN A 196 37.23 3.09 2.18
C GLN A 196 36.32 4.10 1.46
N ALA A 197 36.01 3.88 0.19
CA ALA A 197 35.10 4.73 -0.57
C ALA A 197 33.71 4.78 0.08
N GLN A 198 33.15 3.63 0.49
CA GLN A 198 31.87 3.59 1.19
C GLN A 198 31.91 4.28 2.56
N GLN A 199 32.98 4.09 3.34
CA GLN A 199 33.15 4.76 4.64
C GLN A 199 33.26 6.29 4.51
N HIS A 200 34.00 6.77 3.51
CA HIS A 200 34.11 8.20 3.23
C HIS A 200 32.76 8.78 2.75
N LEU A 201 31.99 8.05 1.93
CA LEU A 201 30.64 8.47 1.55
C LEU A 201 29.72 8.63 2.76
N LEU A 202 29.72 7.70 3.72
CA LEU A 202 28.95 7.80 4.95
C LEU A 202 29.37 8.98 5.85
N SER A 203 30.63 9.41 5.73
CA SER A 203 31.19 10.54 6.48
C SER A 203 31.01 11.87 5.74
N THR A 204 30.47 11.86 4.52
CA THR A 204 30.29 13.07 3.70
C THR A 204 29.08 13.86 4.20
N PRO A 205 29.20 15.18 4.45
CA PRO A 205 28.06 16.00 4.88
C PRO A 205 26.88 15.92 3.90
N LYS A 206 25.66 15.85 4.45
CA LYS A 206 24.41 15.78 3.66
C LYS A 206 24.30 16.88 2.56
N PRO A 207 24.67 18.16 2.80
CA PRO A 207 24.64 19.18 1.76
C PRO A 207 25.55 18.88 0.57
N ASP A 208 26.70 18.24 0.78
CA ASP A 208 27.68 17.91 -0.27
C ASP A 208 27.19 16.76 -1.17
N LEU A 209 26.27 15.94 -0.68
CA LEU A 209 25.61 14.89 -1.46
C LEU A 209 24.41 15.39 -2.26
N SER A 210 23.88 16.59 -1.97
CA SER A 210 22.73 17.19 -2.67
C SER A 210 21.56 16.18 -2.82
N ASN A 211 21.05 15.98 -4.03
CA ASN A 211 19.97 15.03 -4.35
C ASN A 211 20.33 13.55 -4.08
N ALA A 212 21.60 13.24 -3.84
CA ALA A 212 22.07 11.91 -3.46
C ALA A 212 22.13 11.68 -1.96
N ALA A 213 21.55 12.57 -1.13
CA ALA A 213 21.52 12.41 0.33
C ALA A 213 20.91 11.09 0.81
N TYR A 214 20.02 10.46 0.02
CA TYR A 214 19.45 9.14 0.30
C TYR A 214 20.50 8.02 0.41
N ILE A 215 21.73 8.25 -0.09
CA ILE A 215 22.86 7.33 0.05
C ILE A 215 23.16 7.05 1.52
N LEU A 216 23.03 8.06 2.39
CA LEU A 216 23.31 7.91 3.83
C LEU A 216 22.34 6.92 4.51
N ASP A 217 21.11 6.80 4.00
CA ASP A 217 20.10 5.88 4.53
C ASP A 217 20.20 4.48 3.89
N LEU A 218 20.44 4.41 2.58
CA LEU A 218 20.45 3.14 1.85
C LEU A 218 21.78 2.38 1.95
N LEU A 219 22.92 3.07 2.02
CA LEU A 219 24.21 2.42 2.06
C LEU A 219 24.37 1.48 3.27
N PRO A 220 24.04 1.88 4.53
CA PRO A 220 24.09 0.97 5.67
C PRO A 220 23.18 -0.25 5.49
N ARG A 221 22.00 -0.07 4.91
CA ARG A 221 21.06 -1.16 4.62
C ARG A 221 21.66 -2.17 3.64
N LEU A 222 22.28 -1.71 2.56
CA LEU A 222 22.93 -2.58 1.56
C LEU A 222 24.18 -3.26 2.12
N GLN A 223 24.96 -2.57 2.96
CA GLN A 223 26.12 -3.16 3.65
C GLN A 223 25.70 -4.29 4.59
N ASN A 224 24.60 -4.14 5.33
CA ASN A 224 24.06 -5.22 6.16
C ASN A 224 23.62 -6.43 5.34
N GLN A 225 23.23 -6.23 4.08
CA GLN A 225 22.82 -7.30 3.18
C GLN A 225 24.00 -8.01 2.49
N TYR A 226 25.08 -7.30 2.13
CA TYR A 226 26.14 -7.82 1.25
C TYR A 226 27.59 -7.59 1.68
N SER A 227 27.83 -6.78 2.72
CA SER A 227 29.10 -6.22 3.21
C SER A 227 29.45 -4.83 2.69
N ALA A 228 30.29 -4.15 3.47
CA ALA A 228 30.96 -2.89 3.08
C ALA A 228 32.02 -3.07 1.98
N GLN A 229 32.26 -4.29 1.52
CA GLN A 229 33.16 -4.58 0.40
C GLN A 229 32.42 -4.83 -0.92
N ASP A 230 31.08 -4.85 -0.93
CA ASP A 230 30.34 -5.08 -2.18
C ASP A 230 30.37 -3.84 -3.09
N PRO A 231 31.01 -3.90 -4.28
CA PRO A 231 31.12 -2.74 -5.17
C PRO A 231 29.80 -2.38 -5.85
N GLY A 232 28.83 -3.30 -5.91
CA GLY A 232 27.51 -3.06 -6.48
C GLY A 232 26.76 -1.94 -5.77
N SER A 233 26.97 -1.82 -4.45
CA SER A 233 26.41 -0.72 -3.65
C SER A 233 26.82 0.64 -4.20
N LEU A 234 28.11 0.83 -4.53
CA LEU A 234 28.60 2.10 -5.09
C LEU A 234 27.99 2.38 -6.47
N VAL A 235 28.00 1.41 -7.38
CA VAL A 235 27.39 1.57 -8.71
C VAL A 235 25.91 1.95 -8.60
N ALA A 236 25.13 1.20 -7.81
CA ALA A 236 23.70 1.44 -7.67
C ALA A 236 23.40 2.82 -7.05
N LEU A 237 24.05 3.15 -5.94
CA LEU A 237 23.80 4.37 -5.20
C LEU A 237 24.24 5.63 -5.96
N THR A 238 25.40 5.58 -6.60
CA THR A 238 26.00 6.76 -7.23
C THR A 238 25.54 6.94 -8.68
N CYS A 239 25.38 5.85 -9.43
CA CYS A 239 25.17 5.92 -10.88
C CYS A 239 23.72 5.60 -11.32
N MET A 240 22.92 4.87 -10.54
CA MET A 240 21.62 4.37 -10.99
C MET A 240 20.42 5.12 -10.40
N ASN A 241 19.31 5.17 -11.12
CA ASN A 241 18.09 5.77 -10.58
C ASN A 241 17.53 4.89 -9.46
N PHE A 242 17.32 5.49 -8.29
CA PHE A 242 16.53 4.88 -7.22
C PHE A 242 15.05 5.26 -7.39
N LEU A 243 14.17 4.26 -7.43
CA LEU A 243 12.72 4.43 -7.51
C LEU A 243 12.04 3.71 -6.34
N THR A 244 10.95 4.33 -5.87
CA THR A 244 9.99 3.73 -4.97
C THR A 244 8.63 3.78 -5.64
N LEU A 245 8.03 2.63 -5.85
CA LEU A 245 6.80 2.45 -6.61
C LEU A 245 5.68 1.99 -5.70
N GLN A 246 4.49 2.53 -5.92
CA GLN A 246 3.28 2.19 -5.18
C GLN A 246 2.55 1.01 -5.85
N PRO A 247 1.67 0.30 -5.12
CA PRO A 247 0.87 -0.76 -5.71
C PRO A 247 0.18 -0.32 -7.01
N GLY A 248 0.41 -1.06 -8.09
CA GLY A 248 -0.13 -0.76 -9.42
C GLY A 248 0.77 0.11 -10.30
N ASP A 249 1.83 0.72 -9.78
CA ASP A 249 2.89 1.27 -10.62
C ASP A 249 3.67 0.12 -11.29
N ALA A 250 4.26 0.40 -12.45
CA ALA A 250 5.03 -0.60 -13.19
C ALA A 250 6.31 -0.01 -13.78
N LEU A 251 7.26 -0.91 -14.01
CA LEU A 251 8.53 -0.65 -14.68
C LEU A 251 8.73 -1.63 -15.82
N TYR A 252 9.42 -1.16 -16.85
CA TYR A 252 9.92 -1.98 -17.94
C TYR A 252 11.45 -1.96 -17.90
N ILE A 253 12.04 -3.13 -17.79
CA ILE A 253 13.47 -3.34 -17.92
C ILE A 253 13.74 -3.84 -19.35
N PRO A 254 14.34 -3.02 -20.23
CA PRO A 254 14.71 -3.49 -21.55
C PRO A 254 15.80 -4.56 -21.45
N ALA A 255 15.92 -5.39 -22.48
CA ALA A 255 17.13 -6.18 -22.64
C ALA A 255 18.29 -5.21 -22.85
N ASP A 256 19.35 -5.29 -22.03
CA ASP A 256 20.43 -4.32 -21.77
C ASP A 256 20.21 -3.32 -20.62
N GLY A 257 19.08 -3.40 -19.92
CA GLY A 257 18.77 -2.53 -18.78
C GLY A 257 19.45 -3.00 -17.49
N ILE A 258 20.36 -2.20 -16.95
CA ILE A 258 20.92 -2.44 -15.60
C ILE A 258 19.86 -2.20 -14.53
N HIS A 259 19.73 -3.12 -13.59
CA HIS A 259 18.76 -2.98 -12.49
C HIS A 259 19.10 -3.87 -11.28
N ALA A 260 18.46 -3.60 -10.16
CA ALA A 260 18.47 -4.40 -8.95
C ALA A 260 17.19 -4.14 -8.14
N TYR A 261 16.37 -5.16 -7.92
CA TYR A 261 15.18 -5.06 -7.07
C TYR A 261 15.59 -5.12 -5.61
N LEU A 262 15.08 -4.23 -4.75
CA LEU A 262 15.57 -4.09 -3.37
C LEU A 262 14.64 -4.68 -2.31
N SER A 263 13.34 -4.40 -2.44
CA SER A 263 12.33 -4.81 -1.45
C SER A 263 10.93 -4.68 -2.04
N GLY A 264 9.98 -5.48 -1.53
CA GLY A 264 8.56 -5.40 -1.90
C GLY A 264 8.02 -6.68 -2.53
N ASP A 265 6.72 -6.71 -2.80
CA ASP A 265 6.07 -7.74 -3.59
C ASP A 265 5.74 -7.20 -4.98
N ILE A 266 5.98 -7.98 -6.03
CA ILE A 266 5.69 -7.61 -7.43
C ILE A 266 5.08 -8.78 -8.20
N VAL A 267 4.33 -8.47 -9.25
CA VAL A 267 4.17 -9.39 -10.39
C VAL A 267 5.32 -9.09 -11.34
N GLU A 268 6.21 -10.05 -11.53
CA GLU A 268 7.19 -10.01 -12.60
C GLU A 268 6.62 -10.77 -13.81
N CYS A 269 6.87 -10.26 -15.01
CA CYS A 269 6.72 -11.06 -16.21
C CYS A 269 7.91 -10.78 -17.12
N MET A 270 8.50 -11.84 -17.65
CA MET A 270 9.70 -11.77 -18.48
C MET A 270 9.53 -12.57 -19.76
N ALA A 271 10.27 -12.21 -20.80
CA ALA A 271 10.37 -13.06 -21.99
C ALA A 271 11.01 -14.42 -21.64
N ARG A 272 10.86 -15.40 -22.53
CA ARG A 272 11.40 -16.74 -22.29
C ARG A 272 12.94 -16.78 -22.38
N SER A 273 13.66 -16.54 -21.28
CA SER A 273 15.13 -16.66 -21.17
C SER A 273 15.59 -16.69 -19.72
N ASN A 274 16.70 -17.38 -19.43
CA ASN A 274 17.38 -17.36 -18.12
C ASN A 274 18.69 -16.56 -18.15
N ASN A 275 19.02 -15.91 -19.26
CA ASN A 275 20.29 -15.20 -19.41
C ASN A 275 20.38 -13.98 -18.50
N VAL A 276 21.41 -13.96 -17.64
CA VAL A 276 21.67 -12.87 -16.70
C VAL A 276 23.17 -12.68 -16.51
N LEU A 277 23.61 -11.43 -16.38
CA LEU A 277 24.96 -11.07 -15.99
C LEU A 277 24.90 -10.33 -14.64
N ASN A 278 25.51 -10.90 -13.61
CA ASN A 278 25.57 -10.35 -12.26
C ASN A 278 26.93 -9.71 -11.97
N ALA A 279 26.95 -8.55 -11.32
CA ALA A 279 28.19 -7.84 -10.99
C ALA A 279 28.33 -7.37 -9.53
N GLY A 280 27.24 -7.36 -8.77
CA GLY A 280 27.21 -6.92 -7.37
C GLY A 280 25.95 -7.43 -6.69
N PHE A 281 25.77 -7.15 -5.39
CA PHE A 281 24.64 -7.70 -4.61
C PHE A 281 24.49 -9.23 -4.74
N CYS A 282 25.62 -9.93 -4.81
CA CYS A 282 25.69 -11.38 -4.85
C CYS A 282 27.08 -11.84 -4.37
N PRO A 283 27.19 -13.09 -3.88
CA PRO A 283 28.48 -13.72 -3.61
C PRO A 283 29.43 -13.61 -4.81
N ARG A 284 30.72 -13.45 -4.55
CA ARG A 284 31.73 -13.28 -5.61
C ARG A 284 31.75 -14.43 -6.63
N ALA A 285 31.48 -15.66 -6.19
CA ALA A 285 31.44 -16.83 -7.06
C ALA A 285 30.28 -16.80 -8.07
N GLU A 286 29.23 -16.02 -7.80
CA GLU A 286 28.06 -15.85 -8.67
C GLU A 286 28.19 -14.64 -9.62
N ARG A 287 29.28 -13.87 -9.51
CA ARG A 287 29.52 -12.71 -10.37
C ARG A 287 30.10 -13.17 -11.71
N ASN A 288 29.57 -12.60 -12.79
CA ASN A 288 30.12 -12.81 -14.11
C ASN A 288 31.33 -11.90 -14.35
N SER A 289 31.98 -12.09 -15.50
CA SER A 289 33.08 -11.22 -15.93
C SER A 289 32.66 -9.75 -15.91
N ILE A 290 33.35 -8.94 -15.10
CA ILE A 290 33.09 -7.49 -15.03
C ILE A 290 33.34 -6.79 -16.38
N ASP A 291 34.29 -7.27 -17.19
CA ASP A 291 34.51 -6.73 -18.53
C ASP A 291 33.30 -6.95 -19.44
N LEU A 292 32.83 -8.20 -19.57
CA LEU A 292 31.59 -8.53 -20.26
C LEU A 292 30.38 -7.72 -19.74
N PHE A 293 30.20 -7.61 -18.42
CA PHE A 293 29.12 -6.81 -17.84
C PHE A 293 29.22 -5.35 -18.28
N ALA A 294 30.41 -4.74 -18.12
CA ALA A 294 30.65 -3.36 -18.50
C ALA A 294 30.47 -3.14 -20.00
N ASP A 295 30.87 -4.08 -20.86
CA ASP A 295 30.72 -4.01 -22.32
C ASP A 295 29.26 -4.16 -22.77
N THR A 296 28.42 -4.81 -21.96
CA THR A 296 26.98 -5.00 -22.25
C THR A 296 26.16 -3.72 -22.00
N LEU A 297 26.63 -2.80 -21.16
CA LEU A 297 25.91 -1.57 -20.83
C LEU A 297 25.63 -0.74 -22.10
N THR A 298 24.38 -0.35 -22.36
CA THR A 298 24.04 0.49 -23.53
C THR A 298 23.68 1.92 -23.19
N PHE A 299 23.40 2.20 -21.90
CA PHE A 299 23.04 3.53 -21.40
C PHE A 299 21.82 4.13 -22.12
N ARG A 300 20.84 3.29 -22.47
CA ARG A 300 19.59 3.73 -23.11
C ARG A 300 18.67 4.50 -22.16
N ALA A 301 18.70 4.17 -20.88
CA ALA A 301 17.91 4.82 -19.84
C ALA A 301 18.81 5.71 -18.98
N HIS A 302 18.52 7.01 -18.98
CA HIS A 302 19.19 8.03 -18.17
C HIS A 302 18.24 8.74 -17.20
N SER A 303 16.92 8.57 -17.35
CA SER A 303 15.92 9.17 -16.49
C SER A 303 15.06 8.11 -15.82
N LYS A 304 14.42 8.47 -14.69
CA LYS A 304 13.39 7.63 -14.07
C LYS A 304 12.22 7.36 -15.03
N GLY A 305 11.88 8.32 -15.89
CA GLY A 305 10.81 8.18 -16.87
C GLY A 305 11.09 7.13 -17.96
N ASP A 306 12.37 6.84 -18.23
CA ASP A 306 12.76 5.89 -19.28
C ASP A 306 12.47 4.43 -18.89
N VAL A 307 12.37 4.16 -17.57
CA VAL A 307 12.13 2.81 -17.03
C VAL A 307 10.73 2.64 -16.46
N VAL A 308 10.01 3.73 -16.17
CA VAL A 308 8.61 3.66 -15.72
C VAL A 308 7.72 3.25 -16.88
N LEU A 309 6.89 2.23 -16.67
CA LEU A 309 5.92 1.75 -17.65
C LEU A 309 4.51 2.23 -17.27
N PRO A 310 4.01 3.32 -17.86
CA PRO A 310 2.68 3.81 -17.55
C PRO A 310 1.62 2.82 -18.02
N SER A 311 0.59 2.65 -17.21
CA SER A 311 -0.62 1.96 -17.64
C SER A 311 -1.50 2.88 -18.48
N ALA A 312 -2.11 2.33 -19.54
CA ALA A 312 -3.09 3.03 -20.36
C ALA A 312 -4.48 2.40 -20.23
N GLU A 313 -5.50 3.15 -20.64
CA GLU A 313 -6.81 2.57 -20.91
C GLU A 313 -6.76 1.67 -22.16
N THR A 314 -7.73 0.77 -22.26
CA THR A 314 -7.89 -0.08 -23.43
C THR A 314 -9.34 -0.05 -23.91
N GLY A 315 -9.53 0.24 -25.21
CA GLY A 315 -10.85 0.20 -25.84
C GLY A 315 -11.48 -1.20 -25.87
N ARG A 316 -10.75 -2.24 -25.44
CA ARG A 316 -11.30 -3.59 -25.22
C ARG A 316 -12.03 -3.73 -23.88
N SER A 317 -11.86 -2.77 -22.96
CA SER A 317 -12.56 -2.72 -21.69
C SER A 317 -14.00 -2.24 -21.90
N LYS A 318 -14.98 -3.05 -21.49
CA LYS A 318 -16.39 -2.63 -21.52
C LYS A 318 -16.80 -1.78 -20.32
N THR A 319 -16.05 -1.87 -19.22
CA THR A 319 -16.41 -1.30 -17.92
C THR A 319 -15.48 -0.17 -17.49
N GLY A 320 -14.46 0.17 -18.30
CA GLY A 320 -13.41 1.11 -17.91
C GLY A 320 -12.42 0.56 -16.87
N ARG A 321 -12.72 -0.56 -16.19
CA ARG A 321 -11.91 -1.11 -15.08
C ARG A 321 -10.69 -1.94 -15.48
N THR A 322 -10.26 -1.85 -16.74
CA THR A 322 -9.10 -2.59 -17.25
C THR A 322 -8.05 -1.60 -17.72
N ARG A 323 -6.88 -1.70 -17.10
CA ARG A 323 -5.67 -0.97 -17.45
C ARG A 323 -4.72 -1.93 -18.15
N VAL A 324 -3.93 -1.43 -19.09
CA VAL A 324 -2.95 -2.22 -19.82
C VAL A 324 -1.57 -1.60 -19.72
N TYR A 325 -0.58 -2.42 -19.44
CA TYR A 325 0.83 -2.07 -19.51
C TYR A 325 1.37 -2.66 -20.82
N ARG A 326 1.85 -1.78 -21.71
CA ARG A 326 2.32 -2.12 -23.05
C ARG A 326 3.82 -1.88 -23.16
N PRO A 327 4.66 -2.85 -22.80
CA PRO A 327 6.09 -2.74 -23.01
C PRO A 327 6.38 -2.66 -24.52
N PRO A 328 7.48 -2.03 -24.95
CA PRO A 328 7.88 -1.98 -26.36
C PRO A 328 8.48 -3.32 -26.84
N MET A 329 7.74 -4.42 -26.69
CA MET A 329 8.11 -5.76 -27.11
C MET A 329 6.90 -6.55 -27.65
N THR A 330 7.13 -7.75 -28.18
CA THR A 330 6.13 -8.52 -28.93
C THR A 330 5.59 -9.73 -28.19
N GLU A 331 6.26 -10.12 -27.11
CA GLU A 331 6.08 -11.36 -26.39
C GLU A 331 4.79 -11.34 -25.57
N PHE A 332 4.49 -10.22 -24.90
CA PHE A 332 3.28 -10.06 -24.09
C PHE A 332 2.95 -8.60 -23.74
N ASP A 333 1.68 -8.36 -23.45
CA ASP A 333 1.17 -7.20 -22.70
C ASP A 333 0.70 -7.68 -21.32
N MET A 334 0.69 -6.79 -20.32
CA MET A 334 0.06 -7.08 -19.02
C MET A 334 -1.24 -6.31 -18.84
N LEU A 335 -2.28 -7.00 -18.37
CA LEU A 335 -3.60 -6.42 -18.11
C LEU A 335 -3.88 -6.46 -16.61
N ARG A 336 -4.20 -5.30 -16.04
CA ARG A 336 -4.74 -5.19 -14.68
C ARG A 336 -6.23 -4.92 -14.77
N VAL A 337 -7.02 -5.82 -14.18
CA VAL A 337 -8.47 -5.69 -14.11
C VAL A 337 -8.85 -5.52 -12.66
N GLU A 338 -9.51 -4.41 -12.34
CA GLU A 338 -10.12 -4.19 -11.03
C GLU A 338 -11.58 -4.63 -11.12
N LEU A 339 -11.94 -5.63 -10.32
CA LEU A 339 -13.30 -6.14 -10.25
C LEU A 339 -13.97 -5.55 -9.01
N GLY A 340 -15.05 -4.79 -9.20
CA GLY A 340 -15.99 -4.50 -8.12
C GLY A 340 -16.93 -5.70 -7.90
N GLU A 341 -17.79 -5.62 -6.88
CA GLU A 341 -18.76 -6.65 -6.57
C GLU A 341 -19.65 -7.00 -7.79
N GLY A 342 -19.88 -8.30 -8.03
CA GLY A 342 -20.61 -8.80 -9.20
C GLY A 342 -19.97 -8.44 -10.56
N GLY A 343 -18.78 -7.84 -10.56
CA GLY A 343 -18.12 -7.27 -11.71
C GLY A 343 -17.77 -8.33 -12.75
N ARG A 344 -18.13 -8.05 -14.01
CA ARG A 344 -17.71 -8.85 -15.16
C ARG A 344 -16.46 -8.25 -15.78
N GLY A 345 -15.42 -9.08 -15.93
CA GLY A 345 -14.15 -8.68 -16.55
C GLY A 345 -14.19 -8.66 -18.08
N MET A 346 -13.01 -8.55 -18.69
CA MET A 346 -12.83 -8.53 -20.14
C MET A 346 -12.80 -9.94 -20.74
N ARG A 347 -13.36 -10.11 -21.95
CA ARG A 347 -13.20 -11.35 -22.75
C ARG A 347 -11.94 -11.26 -23.61
N LEU A 348 -10.95 -12.11 -23.32
CA LEU A 348 -9.76 -12.27 -24.16
C LEU A 348 -10.05 -13.19 -25.37
N ARG A 349 -9.44 -12.90 -26.52
CA ARG A 349 -9.50 -13.74 -27.74
C ARG A 349 -8.10 -13.92 -28.33
N GLY A 350 -7.75 -15.17 -28.66
CA GLY A 350 -6.67 -15.48 -29.61
C GLY A 350 -5.23 -15.52 -29.07
N VAL A 351 -5.02 -15.48 -27.75
CA VAL A 351 -3.69 -15.61 -27.13
C VAL A 351 -3.77 -16.37 -25.80
N PRO A 352 -2.73 -17.15 -25.40
CA PRO A 352 -2.62 -17.69 -24.05
C PRO A 352 -2.56 -16.54 -23.05
N ALA A 353 -3.26 -16.68 -21.94
CA ALA A 353 -3.30 -15.66 -20.89
C ALA A 353 -3.30 -16.31 -19.51
N PHE A 354 -2.56 -15.71 -18.60
CA PHE A 354 -2.61 -16.03 -17.17
C PHE A 354 -3.44 -14.98 -16.48
N LEU A 355 -4.39 -15.43 -15.65
CA LEU A 355 -5.20 -14.54 -14.85
C LEU A 355 -4.79 -14.69 -13.39
N PHE A 356 -4.21 -13.63 -12.84
CA PHE A 356 -3.89 -13.53 -11.42
C PHE A 356 -5.04 -12.84 -10.70
N PHE A 357 -5.66 -13.55 -9.75
CA PHE A 357 -6.58 -12.94 -8.81
C PHE A 357 -5.78 -12.49 -7.61
N ARG A 358 -5.47 -11.19 -7.57
CA ARG A 358 -5.17 -10.52 -6.32
C ARG A 358 -6.47 -9.87 -5.87
N LEU A 359 -6.99 -10.32 -4.73
CA LEU A 359 -7.96 -9.52 -3.99
C LEU A 359 -7.24 -8.22 -3.61
N SER A 360 -7.76 -7.08 -4.07
CA SER A 360 -7.28 -5.78 -3.61
C SER A 360 -7.29 -5.81 -2.10
N SER A 361 -6.14 -5.50 -1.53
CA SER A 361 -5.85 -5.51 -0.10
C SER A 361 -6.55 -4.36 0.64
N PHE A 362 -7.85 -4.18 0.41
CA PHE A 362 -8.72 -3.71 1.50
C PHE A 362 -8.86 -4.79 2.58
N LEU A 363 -8.37 -6.01 2.29
CA LEU A 363 -8.30 -7.14 3.19
C LEU A 363 -6.86 -7.66 3.32
N ARG A 364 -5.95 -6.88 3.93
CA ARG A 364 -4.71 -7.45 4.50
C ARG A 364 -4.52 -6.96 5.93
N ASN A 365 -4.69 -7.93 6.83
CA ASN A 365 -3.87 -8.15 8.02
C ASN A 365 -3.34 -6.86 8.66
N VAL A 366 -4.23 -6.15 9.35
CA VAL A 366 -3.86 -5.74 10.71
C VAL A 366 -3.49 -7.05 11.42
N LEU A 367 -2.34 -7.08 12.09
CA LEU A 367 -2.00 -8.20 12.97
C LEU A 367 -3.09 -8.23 14.05
N VAL A 368 -4.09 -9.10 13.90
CA VAL A 368 -5.16 -9.20 14.90
C VAL A 368 -5.35 -10.64 15.30
N GLU A 369 -5.06 -10.87 16.57
CA GLU A 369 -5.29 -12.13 17.26
C GLU A 369 -6.80 -12.36 17.39
N GLY A 370 -7.40 -13.02 16.40
CA GLY A 370 -8.75 -13.59 16.49
C GLY A 370 -9.91 -12.59 16.57
N LEU A 371 -11.11 -13.05 16.23
CA LEU A 371 -12.35 -12.33 16.53
C LEU A 371 -12.62 -12.42 18.03
N ALA A 372 -13.04 -11.32 18.64
CA ALA A 372 -13.31 -11.25 20.08
C ALA A 372 -14.48 -12.16 20.45
N ARG A 373 -14.45 -12.69 21.68
CA ARG A 373 -15.52 -13.49 22.28
C ARG A 373 -15.73 -13.04 23.71
N ARG A 374 -16.96 -13.12 24.22
CA ARG A 374 -17.26 -12.79 25.63
C ARG A 374 -16.72 -13.85 26.60
N GLY A 375 -16.46 -15.06 26.12
CA GLY A 375 -15.65 -16.06 26.84
C GLY A 375 -16.34 -16.76 28.01
N GLY A 376 -17.67 -16.95 27.97
CA GLY A 376 -18.41 -17.72 28.98
C GLY A 376 -19.58 -18.51 28.39
N GLU A 377 -20.01 -19.57 29.07
CA GLU A 377 -21.31 -20.23 28.88
C GLU A 377 -22.40 -19.22 29.24
N GLY A 378 -22.79 -18.37 28.29
CA GLY A 378 -23.79 -17.32 28.47
C GLY A 378 -25.11 -17.68 27.82
N GLU A 379 -26.20 -17.52 28.56
CA GLU A 379 -27.56 -17.53 28.02
C GLU A 379 -27.86 -16.19 27.33
N ASP A 380 -28.63 -16.20 26.25
CA ASP A 380 -29.20 -14.98 25.67
C ASP A 380 -30.16 -14.30 26.68
N GLY A 381 -30.62 -13.08 26.39
CA GLY A 381 -31.57 -12.35 27.25
C GLY A 381 -32.92 -13.06 27.48
N ASP A 382 -33.11 -14.24 26.87
CA ASP A 382 -34.28 -15.11 26.89
C ASP A 382 -33.99 -16.48 27.55
N GLY A 383 -32.79 -16.68 28.11
CA GLY A 383 -32.38 -17.90 28.82
C GLY A 383 -31.92 -19.06 27.94
N ARG A 384 -31.59 -18.83 26.66
CA ARG A 384 -31.12 -19.88 25.73
C ARG A 384 -29.60 -19.91 25.62
N GLU A 385 -29.06 -21.13 25.63
CA GLU A 385 -27.64 -21.39 25.37
C GLU A 385 -27.23 -20.81 24.01
N MET A 386 -26.31 -19.86 24.05
CA MET A 386 -25.85 -19.14 22.87
C MET A 386 -24.74 -19.90 22.16
N SER A 387 -24.85 -20.08 20.85
CA SER A 387 -23.81 -20.76 20.07
C SER A 387 -22.53 -19.94 19.97
N GLU A 388 -21.40 -20.63 19.78
CA GLU A 388 -20.09 -20.00 19.54
C GLU A 388 -20.12 -19.00 18.38
N MET A 389 -20.95 -19.25 17.37
CA MET A 389 -21.10 -18.36 16.21
C MET A 389 -21.94 -17.13 16.55
N GLU A 390 -22.99 -17.27 17.35
CA GLU A 390 -23.78 -16.13 17.82
C GLU A 390 -22.96 -15.23 18.75
N ASP A 391 -22.12 -15.80 19.61
CA ASP A 391 -21.22 -15.02 20.47
C ASP A 391 -20.23 -14.19 19.65
N VAL A 392 -19.61 -14.80 18.63
CA VAL A 392 -18.73 -14.09 17.70
C VAL A 392 -19.50 -13.01 16.92
N MET A 393 -20.69 -13.31 16.42
CA MET A 393 -21.47 -12.34 15.65
C MET A 393 -21.89 -11.14 16.52
N LEU A 394 -22.34 -11.36 17.76
CA LEU A 394 -22.78 -10.26 18.63
C LEU A 394 -21.64 -9.30 19.00
N THR A 395 -20.42 -9.81 19.18
CA THR A 395 -19.26 -8.98 19.55
C THR A 395 -18.58 -8.31 18.36
N ASN A 396 -18.75 -8.84 17.13
CA ASN A 396 -17.92 -8.45 15.99
C ASN A 396 -18.71 -7.96 14.77
N SER A 397 -20.06 -8.01 14.80
CA SER A 397 -20.89 -7.63 13.65
C SER A 397 -21.52 -6.25 13.77
N PHE A 398 -21.87 -5.69 12.63
CA PHE A 398 -22.49 -4.38 12.46
C PHE A 398 -23.86 -4.56 11.80
N ALA A 399 -24.82 -3.68 12.10
CA ALA A 399 -26.09 -3.67 11.39
C ALA A 399 -25.88 -3.26 9.92
N VAL A 400 -26.35 -4.06 8.98
CA VAL A 400 -26.23 -3.80 7.53
C VAL A 400 -27.56 -4.00 6.83
N THR A 401 -27.91 -3.08 5.94
CA THR A 401 -29.14 -3.16 5.14
C THR A 401 -28.82 -3.66 3.74
N VAL A 402 -29.34 -4.83 3.37
CA VAL A 402 -29.16 -5.43 2.03
C VAL A 402 -30.52 -5.65 1.40
N GLY A 403 -30.81 -4.90 0.32
CA GLY A 403 -32.09 -4.99 -0.39
C GLY A 403 -33.30 -4.61 0.46
N GLY A 404 -33.15 -3.63 1.36
CA GLY A 404 -34.24 -3.14 2.24
C GLY A 404 -34.55 -4.03 3.45
N LYS A 405 -33.67 -4.98 3.77
CA LYS A 405 -33.75 -5.82 4.96
C LYS A 405 -32.49 -5.68 5.80
N GLU A 406 -32.63 -5.67 7.11
CA GLU A 406 -31.50 -5.59 8.04
C GLU A 406 -30.90 -6.97 8.33
N PHE A 407 -29.58 -7.00 8.43
CA PHE A 407 -28.77 -8.17 8.73
C PHE A 407 -27.64 -7.80 9.69
N MET A 408 -27.06 -8.80 10.35
CA MET A 408 -25.77 -8.67 11.03
C MET A 408 -24.64 -8.95 10.03
N GLY A 409 -23.84 -7.94 9.72
CA GLY A 409 -22.69 -8.01 8.83
C GLY A 409 -21.39 -8.14 9.64
N LEU A 410 -20.69 -9.26 9.51
CA LEU A 410 -19.37 -9.46 10.11
C LEU A 410 -18.27 -9.12 9.10
N PHE A 411 -17.55 -8.03 9.36
CA PHE A 411 -16.40 -7.60 8.58
C PHE A 411 -15.13 -7.97 9.36
N ALA A 412 -14.60 -9.18 9.15
CA ALA A 412 -13.58 -9.75 10.03
C ALA A 412 -12.30 -8.90 10.17
N ASP A 413 -11.83 -8.28 9.09
CA ASP A 413 -10.66 -7.39 9.12
C ASP A 413 -10.95 -6.05 9.83
N LEU A 414 -12.23 -5.71 10.00
CA LEU A 414 -12.71 -4.47 10.60
C LEU A 414 -13.09 -4.61 12.07
N ALA A 415 -13.73 -5.72 12.44
CA ALA A 415 -14.07 -6.06 13.83
C ALA A 415 -12.85 -6.10 14.75
N CYS A 416 -11.69 -6.11 14.13
CA CYS A 416 -10.36 -6.23 14.67
C CYS A 416 -9.60 -4.89 14.76
N VAL A 417 -10.19 -3.78 14.28
CA VAL A 417 -9.62 -2.42 14.33
C VAL A 417 -10.37 -1.61 15.39
N HIS A 418 -9.65 -1.04 16.36
CA HIS A 418 -10.20 -0.18 17.38
C HIS A 418 -10.23 1.29 16.88
N GLN A 419 -11.44 1.83 16.63
CA GLN A 419 -11.81 3.19 16.17
C GLN A 419 -11.30 4.38 17.00
N LEU A 420 -10.65 5.32 16.31
CA LEU A 420 -10.80 6.79 16.42
C LEU A 420 -10.93 7.25 14.95
N LEU A 421 -11.86 8.06 14.46
CA LEU A 421 -12.80 9.04 15.02
C LEU A 421 -14.03 9.07 14.09
N GLY A 422 -15.22 9.19 14.68
CA GLY A 422 -16.50 9.66 14.10
C GLY A 422 -17.45 8.63 13.48
N GLU A 423 -18.64 8.59 14.09
CA GLU A 423 -19.81 7.80 13.69
C GLU A 423 -20.52 8.48 12.51
N ASP A 424 -20.35 7.98 11.30
CA ASP A 424 -21.30 7.03 10.73
C ASP A 424 -20.73 6.46 9.42
N VAL A 425 -21.16 5.23 9.19
CA VAL A 425 -20.72 4.34 8.15
C VAL A 425 -21.45 4.70 6.87
N GLY A 426 -20.72 5.22 5.89
CA GLY A 426 -21.15 5.14 4.51
C GLY A 426 -21.20 3.68 4.06
N HIS A 427 -22.28 2.97 4.39
CA HIS A 427 -22.55 1.63 3.90
C HIS A 427 -23.11 1.74 2.48
N ASP A 428 -22.37 1.23 1.50
CA ASP A 428 -22.98 0.78 0.23
C ASP A 428 -23.64 -0.62 0.36
N GLY A 429 -23.89 -1.05 1.60
CA GLY A 429 -24.34 -2.40 1.96
C GLY A 429 -23.22 -3.42 2.09
N THR A 430 -21.98 -3.14 1.65
CA THR A 430 -20.88 -4.13 1.63
C THR A 430 -19.49 -3.61 1.99
N CYS A 431 -19.29 -2.29 2.11
CA CYS A 431 -18.01 -1.67 2.40
C CYS A 431 -18.10 -0.62 3.52
N GLN A 432 -17.02 -0.45 4.30
CA GLN A 432 -16.87 0.56 5.35
C GLN A 432 -15.52 1.28 5.23
N TYR A 433 -15.53 2.62 5.36
CA TYR A 433 -14.38 3.50 5.18
C TYR A 433 -13.94 4.15 6.49
N TRP A 434 -12.63 4.42 6.63
CA TRP A 434 -12.02 5.03 7.82
C TRP A 434 -11.02 6.11 7.39
N TRP A 435 -10.94 7.18 8.16
CA TRP A 435 -9.93 8.23 8.03
C TRP A 435 -9.66 8.85 9.40
N SER A 436 -8.50 9.47 9.55
CA SER A 436 -8.16 10.18 10.79
C SER A 436 -8.61 11.64 10.71
N ALA A 437 -9.31 12.13 11.73
CA ALA A 437 -9.71 13.54 11.83
C ALA A 437 -8.56 14.46 12.30
N ARG A 438 -7.43 13.88 12.75
CA ARG A 438 -6.21 14.58 13.17
C ARG A 438 -4.96 13.79 12.83
N ASP A 439 -3.80 14.39 12.95
CA ASP A 439 -2.55 13.64 12.84
C ASP A 439 -2.43 12.62 14.00
N ILE A 440 -2.09 11.38 13.68
CA ILE A 440 -1.80 10.30 14.63
C ILE A 440 -0.29 10.15 14.72
N LYS A 441 0.27 10.28 15.92
CA LYS A 441 1.72 10.19 16.12
C LYS A 441 2.19 8.74 16.06
N ILE A 442 3.44 8.55 15.64
CA ILE A 442 4.07 7.23 15.66
C ILE A 442 4.11 6.72 17.11
N GLY A 443 3.53 5.54 17.35
CA GLY A 443 3.44 4.92 18.68
C GLY A 443 2.23 5.34 19.52
N GLU A 444 1.34 6.16 18.97
CA GLU A 444 0.08 6.52 19.61
C GLU A 444 -0.91 5.35 19.52
N GLU A 445 -1.51 4.98 20.66
CA GLU A 445 -2.56 3.96 20.73
C GLU A 445 -3.90 4.54 20.28
N ILE A 446 -4.62 3.81 19.44
CA ILE A 446 -5.93 4.21 18.91
C ILE A 446 -7.00 3.56 19.78
N THR A 447 -7.88 4.35 20.39
CA THR A 447 -8.80 3.90 21.46
C THR A 447 -10.27 4.10 21.11
N VAL A 448 -11.10 3.08 21.35
CA VAL A 448 -12.57 3.13 21.13
C VAL A 448 -13.31 3.47 22.41
N THR A 449 -14.38 4.27 22.27
CA THR A 449 -15.36 4.44 23.34
C THR A 449 -16.60 3.60 23.08
N TYR A 450 -16.71 2.44 23.74
CA TYR A 450 -17.85 1.51 23.63
C TYR A 450 -19.10 1.93 24.43
N SER A 451 -19.22 3.22 24.78
CA SER A 451 -20.23 3.71 25.73
C SER A 451 -20.77 5.08 25.36
N ALA A 452 -22.06 5.31 25.60
CA ALA A 452 -22.68 6.61 25.41
C ALA A 452 -22.07 7.72 26.28
N ALA A 453 -22.20 8.96 25.80
CA ALA A 453 -21.87 10.15 26.57
C ALA A 453 -22.63 10.15 27.90
N GLY A 454 -21.97 10.54 28.99
CA GLY A 454 -22.67 10.80 30.25
C GLY A 454 -23.00 9.57 31.12
N LEU A 455 -22.58 8.35 30.79
CA LEU A 455 -22.69 7.18 31.69
C LEU A 455 -21.76 7.30 32.92
N THR A 456 -22.24 6.93 34.11
CA THR A 456 -21.43 6.81 35.34
C THR A 456 -20.47 5.64 35.26
N SER A 457 -19.51 5.58 36.17
CA SER A 457 -18.53 4.50 36.26
C SER A 457 -19.18 3.13 36.43
N GLU A 458 -20.20 3.04 37.28
CA GLU A 458 -21.02 1.85 37.46
C GLU A 458 -21.77 1.46 36.18
N GLU A 459 -22.50 2.40 35.56
CA GLU A 459 -23.24 2.16 34.31
C GLU A 459 -22.30 1.72 33.17
N ARG A 460 -21.07 2.27 33.12
CA ARG A 460 -20.05 1.86 32.13
C ARG A 460 -19.54 0.45 32.40
N GLN A 461 -19.21 0.12 33.64
CA GLN A 461 -18.75 -1.24 33.99
C GLN A 461 -19.82 -2.27 33.69
N GLU A 462 -21.07 -1.99 34.08
CA GLU A 462 -22.21 -2.85 33.79
C GLU A 462 -22.42 -3.03 32.28
N THR A 463 -22.38 -1.93 31.51
CA THR A 463 -22.52 -1.99 30.05
C THR A 463 -21.40 -2.81 29.42
N LEU A 464 -20.15 -2.60 29.83
CA LEU A 464 -19.00 -3.32 29.27
C LEU A 464 -18.99 -4.79 29.65
N GLU A 465 -19.39 -5.13 30.87
CA GLU A 465 -19.50 -6.51 31.33
C GLU A 465 -20.65 -7.24 30.61
N ASN A 466 -21.83 -6.62 30.53
CA ASN A 466 -23.02 -7.24 29.94
C ASN A 466 -22.97 -7.33 28.41
N VAL A 467 -22.46 -6.28 27.74
CA VAL A 467 -22.45 -6.20 26.27
C VAL A 467 -21.17 -6.79 25.69
N TRP A 468 -20.02 -6.54 26.32
CA TRP A 468 -18.70 -6.84 25.75
C TRP A 468 -17.91 -7.89 26.53
N GLY A 469 -18.42 -8.35 27.69
CA GLY A 469 -17.82 -9.44 28.46
C GLY A 469 -16.53 -9.09 29.21
N PHE A 470 -16.25 -7.80 29.42
CA PHE A 470 -15.03 -7.39 30.15
C PHE A 470 -15.27 -6.26 31.14
N LYS A 471 -14.44 -6.22 32.19
CA LYS A 471 -14.37 -5.09 33.13
C LYS A 471 -13.30 -4.12 32.71
N CYS A 472 -13.66 -2.84 32.62
CA CYS A 472 -12.72 -1.80 32.21
C CYS A 472 -11.68 -1.55 33.30
N GLN A 473 -10.41 -1.53 32.91
CA GLN A 473 -9.27 -1.24 33.79
C GLN A 473 -8.53 0.03 33.35
N CYS A 474 -9.20 0.94 32.63
CA CYS A 474 -8.59 2.20 32.23
C CYS A 474 -8.28 3.06 33.47
N SER A 475 -7.37 4.01 33.31
CA SER A 475 -6.92 4.91 34.38
C SER A 475 -8.07 5.59 35.12
N LEU A 476 -9.18 5.90 34.44
CA LEU A 476 -10.38 6.47 35.06
C LEU A 476 -11.17 5.43 35.87
N CYS A 477 -11.37 4.22 35.35
CA CYS A 477 -12.10 3.15 36.04
C CYS A 477 -11.33 2.56 37.23
N THR A 478 -10.01 2.74 37.26
CA THR A 478 -9.13 2.36 38.38
C THR A 478 -8.69 3.56 39.22
N ALA A 479 -9.30 4.74 39.01
CA ALA A 479 -8.94 5.94 39.75
C ALA A 479 -9.40 5.86 41.21
N GLU A 480 -8.90 6.79 42.04
CA GLU A 480 -9.33 6.91 43.43
C GLU A 480 -10.84 7.23 43.52
N PRO A 481 -11.55 6.77 44.56
CA PRO A 481 -13.00 6.95 44.67
C PRO A 481 -13.48 8.41 44.53
N ALA A 482 -12.68 9.37 44.98
CA ALA A 482 -13.01 10.80 44.85
C ALA A 482 -13.00 11.28 43.40
N ASP A 483 -12.06 10.81 42.59
CA ASP A 483 -11.93 11.17 41.17
C ASP A 483 -13.04 10.52 40.34
N LEU A 484 -13.42 9.28 40.68
CA LEU A 484 -14.57 8.59 40.09
C LEU A 484 -15.88 9.34 40.34
N VAL A 485 -16.14 9.74 41.60
CA VAL A 485 -17.33 10.53 41.95
C VAL A 485 -17.36 11.84 41.18
N ALA A 486 -16.22 12.54 41.10
CA ALA A 486 -16.13 13.81 40.37
C ALA A 486 -16.37 13.65 38.85
N SER A 487 -15.87 12.57 38.24
CA SER A 487 -16.16 12.25 36.83
C SER A 487 -17.63 11.88 36.64
N ASP A 488 -18.20 11.08 37.53
CA ASP A 488 -19.61 10.68 37.45
C ASP A 488 -20.55 11.88 37.60
N ASP A 489 -20.23 12.84 38.47
CA ASP A 489 -20.97 14.09 38.59
C ASP A 489 -20.90 14.91 37.29
N ARG A 490 -19.72 15.06 36.69
CA ARG A 490 -19.57 15.74 35.39
C ARG A 490 -20.32 15.04 34.28
N ARG A 491 -20.30 13.70 34.25
CA ARG A 491 -21.01 12.90 33.22
C ARG A 491 -22.53 12.95 33.38
N ARG A 492 -23.05 13.00 34.61
CA ARG A 492 -24.48 13.30 34.86
C ARG A 492 -24.85 14.71 34.38
N GLU A 493 -23.95 15.69 34.61
CA GLU A 493 -24.14 17.05 34.12
C GLU A 493 -24.16 17.10 32.58
N VAL A 494 -23.26 16.38 31.90
CA VAL A 494 -23.28 16.22 30.43
C VAL A 494 -24.63 15.73 29.96
N ARG A 495 -25.14 14.63 30.54
CA ARG A 495 -26.46 14.05 30.19
C ARG A 495 -27.58 15.08 30.38
N SER A 496 -27.60 15.77 31.51
CA SER A 496 -28.61 16.79 31.79
C SER A 496 -28.53 17.99 30.85
N LEU A 497 -27.33 18.42 30.47
CA LEU A 497 -27.15 19.57 29.59
C LEU A 497 -27.55 19.28 28.15
N GLN A 498 -27.36 18.04 27.67
CA GLN A 498 -27.83 17.63 26.34
C GLN A 498 -29.33 17.86 26.18
N ASP A 499 -30.13 17.40 27.15
CA ASP A 499 -31.58 17.60 27.15
C ASP A 499 -31.94 19.08 27.30
N LYS A 500 -31.27 19.77 28.23
CA LYS A 500 -31.54 21.17 28.55
C LYS A 500 -31.29 22.12 27.38
N VAL A 501 -30.23 21.89 26.59
CA VAL A 501 -29.94 22.71 25.40
C VAL A 501 -31.08 22.62 24.39
N ILE A 502 -31.62 21.42 24.16
CA ILE A 502 -32.74 21.19 23.24
C ILE A 502 -34.01 21.88 23.77
N GLU A 503 -34.33 21.70 25.05
CA GLU A 503 -35.50 22.30 25.68
C GLU A 503 -35.47 23.84 25.61
N LEU A 504 -34.34 24.46 25.96
CA LEU A 504 -34.18 25.92 25.90
C LEU A 504 -34.29 26.44 24.46
N ALA A 505 -33.71 25.72 23.49
CA ALA A 505 -33.81 26.08 22.08
C ALA A 505 -35.26 26.04 21.57
N GLN A 506 -36.03 25.02 21.95
CA GLN A 506 -37.44 24.87 21.55
C GLN A 506 -38.33 25.98 22.11
N HIS A 507 -38.04 26.46 23.32
CA HIS A 507 -38.79 27.54 23.97
C HIS A 507 -38.27 28.95 23.62
N GLY A 508 -37.26 29.06 22.75
CA GLY A 508 -36.72 30.34 22.28
C GLY A 508 -35.75 31.04 23.25
N HIS A 509 -35.29 30.34 24.29
CA HIS A 509 -34.31 30.84 25.26
C HIS A 509 -32.87 30.71 24.71
N PHE A 510 -32.58 31.37 23.59
CA PHE A 510 -31.35 31.13 22.83
C PHE A 510 -30.06 31.51 23.56
N HIS A 511 -30.08 32.56 24.40
CA HIS A 511 -28.89 32.95 25.18
C HIS A 511 -28.55 31.90 26.25
N GLU A 512 -29.55 31.43 27.00
CA GLU A 512 -29.38 30.39 28.01
C GLU A 512 -28.98 29.04 27.36
N ALA A 513 -29.51 28.75 26.16
CA ALA A 513 -29.13 27.58 25.40
C ALA A 513 -27.65 27.62 24.95
N VAL A 514 -27.14 28.79 24.56
CA VAL A 514 -25.70 28.97 24.24
C VAL A 514 -24.84 28.73 25.46
N GLU A 515 -25.19 29.29 26.62
CA GLU A 515 -24.42 29.08 27.86
C GLU A 515 -24.40 27.60 28.27
N ALA A 516 -25.54 26.92 28.20
CA ALA A 516 -25.64 25.49 28.44
C ALA A 516 -24.79 24.67 27.44
N SER A 517 -24.77 25.06 26.17
CA SER A 517 -23.96 24.41 25.13
C SER A 517 -22.46 24.61 25.33
N GLU A 518 -22.00 25.79 25.75
CA GLU A 518 -20.58 26.05 26.05
C GLU A 518 -20.11 25.25 27.28
N ARG A 519 -20.97 25.14 28.30
CA ARG A 519 -20.71 24.29 29.47
C ARG A 519 -20.62 22.81 29.07
N LEU A 520 -21.54 22.34 28.24
CA LEU A 520 -21.54 20.97 27.72
C LEU A 520 -20.22 20.65 27.02
N PHE A 521 -19.74 21.51 26.10
CA PHE A 521 -18.48 21.27 25.41
C PHE A 521 -17.27 21.23 26.33
N THR A 522 -17.24 22.10 27.34
CA THR A 522 -16.16 22.12 28.35
C THR A 522 -16.08 20.79 29.10
N LEU A 523 -17.24 20.24 29.50
CA LEU A 523 -17.31 18.98 30.22
C LEU A 523 -16.94 17.78 29.35
N VAL A 524 -17.39 17.77 28.10
CA VAL A 524 -17.06 16.73 27.11
C VAL A 524 -15.55 16.69 26.85
N GLU A 525 -14.90 17.84 26.75
CA GLU A 525 -13.44 17.93 26.58
C GLU A 525 -12.68 17.46 27.83
N LEU A 526 -13.14 17.87 29.03
CA LEU A 526 -12.55 17.44 30.31
C LEU A 526 -12.66 15.93 30.55
N GLU A 527 -13.73 15.29 30.09
CA GLU A 527 -13.94 13.84 30.20
C GLU A 527 -13.31 13.04 29.05
N GLY A 528 -12.63 13.70 28.11
CA GLY A 528 -12.02 13.04 26.94
C GLY A 528 -13.05 12.43 25.99
N LEU A 529 -14.27 12.97 25.95
CA LEU A 529 -15.38 12.52 25.11
C LEU A 529 -15.47 13.29 23.77
N THR A 530 -14.37 13.87 23.31
CA THR A 530 -14.32 14.76 22.13
C THR A 530 -14.81 14.08 20.84
N GLU A 531 -14.69 12.75 20.77
CA GLU A 531 -15.22 11.88 19.71
C GLU A 531 -16.71 12.09 19.44
N GLN A 532 -17.47 12.40 20.49
CA GLN A 532 -18.93 12.51 20.45
C GLN A 532 -19.39 13.94 20.10
N MET A 533 -18.46 14.89 19.91
CA MET A 533 -18.78 16.28 19.60
C MET A 533 -19.33 16.48 18.18
N GLY A 534 -19.08 15.54 17.26
CA GLY A 534 -19.40 15.69 15.84
C GLY A 534 -20.87 15.97 15.54
N GLY A 535 -21.77 15.18 16.14
CA GLY A 535 -23.22 15.38 16.05
C GLY A 535 -23.73 16.59 16.84
N MET A 536 -22.91 17.20 17.70
CA MET A 536 -23.32 18.27 18.60
C MET A 536 -23.10 19.68 18.04
N TYR A 537 -22.39 19.86 16.92
CA TYR A 537 -22.07 21.20 16.40
C TYR A 537 -23.24 21.92 15.68
N GLU A 538 -24.23 21.17 15.19
CA GLU A 538 -25.34 21.74 14.42
C GLU A 538 -26.23 22.66 15.27
N VAL A 539 -26.49 22.27 16.52
CA VAL A 539 -27.33 23.03 17.46
C VAL A 539 -26.71 24.39 17.81
N PRO A 540 -25.46 24.49 18.30
CA PRO A 540 -24.81 25.77 18.57
C PRO A 540 -24.69 26.66 17.34
N ALA A 541 -24.46 26.10 16.13
CA ALA A 541 -24.45 26.89 14.90
C ALA A 541 -25.75 27.70 14.72
N ARG A 542 -26.90 27.07 14.97
CA ARG A 542 -28.22 27.71 14.92
C ARG A 542 -28.43 28.68 16.09
N LEU A 543 -28.02 28.30 17.30
CA LEU A 543 -28.18 29.14 18.49
C LEU A 543 -27.40 30.46 18.37
N TYR A 544 -26.14 30.42 17.93
CA TYR A 544 -25.34 31.63 17.72
C TYR A 544 -25.89 32.52 16.62
N TYR A 545 -26.50 31.93 15.58
CA TYR A 545 -27.21 32.69 14.55
C TYR A 545 -28.40 33.45 15.15
N HIS A 546 -29.23 32.79 15.96
CA HIS A 546 -30.41 33.41 16.59
C HIS A 546 -30.05 34.56 17.55
N ILE A 547 -28.93 34.48 18.27
CA ILE A 547 -28.47 35.59 19.14
C ILE A 547 -27.63 36.64 18.39
N GLY A 548 -27.52 36.54 17.06
CA GLY A 548 -26.86 37.52 16.20
C GLY A 548 -25.31 37.46 16.19
N ASN A 549 -24.71 36.44 16.79
CA ASN A 549 -23.27 36.21 16.77
C ASN A 549 -22.88 35.40 15.51
N LEU A 550 -22.82 36.11 14.37
CA LEU A 550 -22.59 35.50 13.07
C LEU A 550 -21.21 34.83 12.94
N GLU A 551 -20.18 35.33 13.63
CA GLU A 551 -18.83 34.79 13.58
C GLU A 551 -18.75 33.40 14.23
N LYS A 552 -19.34 33.25 15.44
CA LYS A 552 -19.47 31.92 16.06
C LYS A 552 -20.43 31.01 15.29
N ALA A 553 -21.52 31.54 14.73
CA ALA A 553 -22.42 30.75 13.88
C ALA A 553 -21.69 30.14 12.67
N LEU A 554 -20.82 30.92 12.01
CA LEU A 554 -19.98 30.44 10.90
C LEU A 554 -18.97 29.40 11.37
N GLU A 555 -18.30 29.62 12.51
CA GLU A 555 -17.34 28.67 13.07
C GLU A 555 -17.97 27.29 13.32
N TYR A 556 -19.13 27.24 13.99
CA TYR A 556 -19.82 25.98 14.27
C TYR A 556 -20.46 25.36 13.02
N THR A 557 -20.87 26.18 12.04
CA THR A 557 -21.34 25.67 10.74
C THR A 557 -20.19 25.02 9.96
N LEU A 558 -18.98 25.59 10.00
CA LEU A 558 -17.79 25.01 9.38
C LEU A 558 -17.33 23.74 10.10
N LYS A 559 -17.45 23.68 11.43
CA LYS A 559 -17.24 22.43 12.20
C LYS A 559 -18.24 21.36 11.76
N THR A 560 -19.54 21.65 11.78
CA THR A 560 -20.59 20.74 11.27
C THR A 560 -20.34 20.30 9.84
N ARG A 561 -19.86 21.20 8.97
CA ARG A 561 -19.52 20.90 7.58
C ARG A 561 -18.33 19.95 7.47
N ARG A 562 -17.27 20.17 8.25
CA ARG A 562 -16.12 19.26 8.31
C ARG A 562 -16.55 17.89 8.81
N GLU A 563 -17.46 17.84 9.78
CA GLU A 563 -18.04 16.58 10.23
C GLU A 563 -18.83 15.91 9.09
N ILE A 564 -19.73 16.59 8.39
CA ILE A 564 -20.47 15.97 7.28
C ILE A 564 -19.57 15.56 6.10
N ASP A 565 -18.55 16.35 5.78
CA ASP A 565 -17.58 16.02 4.73
C ASP A 565 -16.66 14.86 5.11
N ALA A 566 -16.44 14.68 6.41
CA ALA A 566 -15.79 13.50 6.97
C ALA A 566 -16.79 12.32 6.98
N TYR A 567 -17.80 12.36 7.83
CA TYR A 567 -18.65 11.24 8.28
C TYR A 567 -19.90 10.97 7.41
N GLY A 568 -20.18 11.78 6.38
CA GLY A 568 -21.40 11.63 5.58
C GLY A 568 -22.67 12.08 6.31
N VAL A 569 -23.84 11.71 5.78
CA VAL A 569 -25.15 11.97 6.42
C VAL A 569 -25.88 10.64 6.56
N PRO A 570 -26.47 10.30 7.71
CA PRO A 570 -27.12 9.00 7.95
C PRO A 570 -28.35 8.69 7.08
N ASP A 571 -28.82 9.63 6.27
CA ASP A 571 -30.02 9.50 5.44
C ASP A 571 -29.73 9.61 3.94
N GLU A 572 -30.69 9.16 3.11
CA GLU A 572 -30.62 9.19 1.64
C GLU A 572 -30.45 10.62 1.05
N ASN A 573 -30.44 11.67 1.89
CA ASN A 573 -30.42 13.08 1.53
C ASN A 573 -29.08 13.78 1.84
N GLY A 574 -28.00 13.03 2.04
CA GLY A 574 -26.71 13.61 2.40
C GLY A 574 -26.16 14.67 1.44
N GLU A 575 -26.34 14.48 0.13
CA GLU A 575 -25.99 15.48 -0.88
C GLU A 575 -26.79 16.79 -0.74
N GLU A 576 -28.07 16.70 -0.34
CA GLU A 576 -28.91 17.87 -0.11
C GLU A 576 -28.49 18.63 1.14
N LYS A 577 -28.18 17.93 2.24
CA LYS A 577 -27.68 18.56 3.48
C LYS A 577 -26.32 19.23 3.26
N VAL A 578 -25.44 18.61 2.47
CA VAL A 578 -24.17 19.18 2.01
C VAL A 578 -24.39 20.49 1.24
N LYS A 579 -25.31 20.47 0.27
CA LYS A 579 -25.67 21.64 -0.53
C LYS A 579 -26.30 22.75 0.31
N MET A 580 -27.13 22.38 1.30
CA MET A 580 -27.73 23.31 2.25
C MET A 580 -26.66 24.02 3.08
N LEU A 581 -25.73 23.28 3.70
CA LEU A 581 -24.66 23.85 4.52
C LEU A 581 -23.76 24.79 3.72
N LYS A 582 -23.42 24.45 2.47
CA LYS A 582 -22.67 25.34 1.58
C LYS A 582 -23.39 26.68 1.39
N GLY A 583 -24.70 26.64 1.15
CA GLY A 583 -25.51 27.85 1.04
C GLY A 583 -25.62 28.64 2.35
N VAL A 584 -25.59 27.98 3.52
CA VAL A 584 -25.55 28.66 4.83
C VAL A 584 -24.22 29.37 5.04
N ILE A 585 -23.10 28.71 4.73
CA ILE A 585 -21.75 29.28 4.83
C ILE A 585 -21.63 30.54 3.97
N GLU A 586 -21.99 30.44 2.69
CA GLU A 586 -21.95 31.57 1.74
C GLU A 586 -22.80 32.76 2.23
N ARG A 587 -23.96 32.49 2.83
CA ARG A 587 -24.81 33.54 3.42
C ARG A 587 -24.16 34.19 4.64
N LEU A 588 -23.63 33.40 5.57
CA LEU A 588 -22.99 33.91 6.78
C LEU A 588 -21.74 34.74 6.45
N GLU A 589 -20.90 34.28 5.53
CA GLU A 589 -19.72 35.01 5.07
C GLU A 589 -20.10 36.37 4.47
N LYS A 590 -21.15 36.39 3.64
CA LYS A 590 -21.68 37.62 3.07
C LYS A 590 -22.21 38.58 4.14
N GLU A 591 -23.04 38.12 5.07
CA GLU A 591 -23.60 38.96 6.14
C GLU A 591 -22.50 39.52 7.07
N ILE A 592 -21.47 38.72 7.37
CA ILE A 592 -20.30 39.17 8.14
C ILE A 592 -19.55 40.27 7.38
N ASN A 593 -19.31 40.08 6.07
CA ASN A 593 -18.63 41.06 5.24
C ASN A 593 -19.44 42.36 5.14
N ASP A 594 -20.74 42.29 4.88
CA ASP A 594 -21.63 43.45 4.81
C ASP A 594 -21.66 44.24 6.15
N LYS A 595 -21.63 43.55 7.29
CA LYS A 595 -21.50 44.19 8.62
C LYS A 595 -20.13 44.83 8.83
N ARG A 596 -19.05 44.24 8.33
CA ARG A 596 -17.69 44.81 8.40
C ARG A 596 -17.58 46.06 7.54
N THR A 597 -18.02 46.01 6.29
CA THR A 597 -18.05 47.18 5.39
C THR A 597 -18.89 48.32 5.97
N LYS A 598 -20.09 48.05 6.48
CA LYS A 598 -20.91 49.08 7.15
C LYS A 598 -20.25 49.68 8.40
N ARG A 599 -19.50 48.90 9.19
CA ARG A 599 -18.72 49.38 10.34
C ARG A 599 -17.52 50.22 9.92
N GLU A 600 -16.87 49.89 8.80
CA GLU A 600 -15.77 50.67 8.23
C GLU A 600 -16.27 52.00 7.63
N GLU A 601 -17.39 51.98 6.91
CA GLU A 601 -18.04 53.18 6.37
C GLU A 601 -18.53 54.14 7.48
N SER A 602 -19.07 53.59 8.57
CA SER A 602 -19.50 54.39 9.73
C SER A 602 -18.33 54.91 10.58
N LYS A 603 -17.17 54.24 10.60
CA LYS A 603 -15.92 54.76 11.19
C LYS A 603 -15.21 55.78 10.30
N ALA A 604 -15.38 55.70 8.98
CA ALA A 604 -14.83 56.66 8.04
C ALA A 604 -15.68 57.94 7.92
N GLY A 605 -16.96 57.88 8.32
CA GLY A 605 -17.89 59.02 8.37
C GLY A 605 -18.03 59.71 9.73
N SER A 606 -17.38 59.20 10.78
CA SER A 606 -17.25 59.81 12.12
C SER A 606 -15.87 60.40 12.31
#